data_AF-A0A4R5QK74-F1
#
_entry.id   AF-A0A4R5QK74-F1
#
_cell.length_a   1.000
_cell.length_b   1.000
_cell.length_c   1.000
_cell.angle_alpha   90.00
_cell.angle_beta   90.00
_cell.angle_gamma   90.00
#
_symmetry.space_group_name_H-M   'P 1'
#
loop_
_entity.id
_entity.type
_entity.pdbx_description
1 polymer ?
#
loop_
_entity_poly.entity_id
_entity_poly.type
_entity_poly.pdbx_seq_one_letter_code
_entity_poly.pdbx_strand_id
1 'polypeptide(L)'
;MCLWGEAWVLGPHINFIMEEDAGRRAFAALERARQLAPHAGDLRAALIEALSQRYAADPKTERKLLDQAFADAMRKVQARWPADPEIAMLTADALMNLSPWDYWEDAGRKPKGATAETLTLLEGVLGTRPSAIAANPLHPGAIHLYIHTVEASDHPERAAPHAARLAALMPGAGHIVHMPAHIWYRLGQWRDSLEANLGAVAADEAQIARGGASALYAQGYFAHNVHFVMVSSMMGGDGPRAVEAATRLAAIVSDDAKRAFPGLTQPVVSAPFVAHARFSAPETILALPPPAEEFPYIRAHWHYARGVAFAQSGRAGEARGEAAAIGELAALPAIQALPAQGVPAPDVLGIAMRVVNARIAQAAGDQATAATLFAEAAAVQDTLPYMEPPFWYYPVHQSLGAALLAQGKPAEAEAAFRAALKRVPNNAWAAAGLLQAAEMRGDAEGAAIARAMLRRSWFGAQPPAVERL
;
A
#
# COMPACT_ATOMS: atom_id res chain seq x y z
N MET A 1 -14.31 31.92 0.23
CA MET A 1 -13.59 30.75 -0.34
C MET A 1 -12.22 30.51 0.26
N CYS A 2 -11.36 31.51 0.50
CA CYS A 2 -10.07 31.23 1.18
C CYS A 2 -10.27 30.55 2.56
N LEU A 3 -11.19 31.07 3.37
CA LEU A 3 -11.57 30.45 4.66
C LEU A 3 -12.18 29.05 4.52
N TRP A 4 -12.89 28.80 3.40
CA TRP A 4 -13.41 27.48 3.09
C TRP A 4 -12.26 26.51 2.78
N GLY A 5 -11.27 26.95 1.99
CA GLY A 5 -10.09 26.15 1.66
C GLY A 5 -9.24 25.85 2.89
N GLU A 6 -9.06 26.82 3.79
CA GLU A 6 -8.41 26.61 5.08
C GLU A 6 -9.12 25.54 5.92
N ALA A 7 -10.45 25.61 6.02
CA ALA A 7 -11.22 24.59 6.72
C ALA A 7 -11.22 23.23 6.01
N TRP A 8 -11.15 23.22 4.67
CA TRP A 8 -11.14 22.00 3.88
C TRP A 8 -9.88 21.16 4.14
N VAL A 9 -8.70 21.80 4.09
CA VAL A 9 -7.40 21.11 4.28
C VAL A 9 -7.15 20.64 5.72
N LEU A 10 -7.93 21.14 6.68
CA LEU A 10 -7.89 20.72 8.08
C LEU A 10 -8.77 19.49 8.38
N GLY A 11 -9.59 19.07 7.42
CA GLY A 11 -10.44 17.88 7.56
C GLY A 11 -9.66 16.58 7.37
N PRO A 12 -10.26 15.43 7.74
CA PRO A 12 -9.68 14.15 7.37
C PRO A 12 -9.73 13.98 5.84
N HIS A 13 -8.91 13.08 5.33
CA HIS A 13 -9.00 12.60 3.96
C HIS A 13 -8.70 11.10 3.94
N ILE A 14 -8.84 10.46 2.79
CA ILE A 14 -8.69 8.99 2.65
C ILE A 14 -7.39 8.43 3.25
N ASN A 15 -6.28 9.19 3.16
CA ASN A 15 -4.96 8.79 3.66
C ASN A 15 -4.62 9.24 5.10
N PHE A 16 -5.44 10.08 5.76
CA PHE A 16 -5.07 10.62 7.06
C PHE A 16 -6.29 11.07 7.87
N ILE A 17 -6.24 10.74 9.16
CA ILE A 17 -7.23 11.17 10.15
C ILE A 17 -7.09 12.66 10.47
N MET A 18 -8.09 13.23 11.12
CA MET A 18 -8.04 14.63 11.56
C MET A 18 -7.16 14.76 12.82
N GLU A 19 -6.29 15.76 12.86
CA GLU A 19 -5.55 16.13 14.08
C GLU A 19 -6.50 16.66 15.18
N GLU A 20 -6.11 16.53 16.44
CA GLU A 20 -7.00 16.79 17.59
C GLU A 20 -7.54 18.23 17.64
N ASP A 21 -6.73 19.24 17.29
CA ASP A 21 -7.14 20.65 17.29
C ASP A 21 -7.69 21.14 15.94
N ALA A 22 -7.47 20.38 14.85
CA ALA A 22 -7.82 20.78 13.49
C ALA A 22 -9.33 21.04 13.33
N GLY A 23 -10.17 20.25 14.00
CA GLY A 23 -11.63 20.46 13.98
C GLY A 23 -12.07 21.81 14.52
N ARG A 24 -11.45 22.29 15.61
CA ARG A 24 -11.76 23.62 16.20
C ARG A 24 -11.35 24.75 15.26
N ARG A 25 -10.17 24.62 14.63
CA ARG A 25 -9.66 25.61 13.67
C ARG A 25 -10.53 25.67 12.42
N ALA A 26 -10.91 24.51 11.87
CA ALA A 26 -11.80 24.43 10.72
C ALA A 26 -13.18 25.04 11.01
N PHE A 27 -13.75 24.74 12.19
CA PHE A 27 -15.01 25.33 12.63
C PHE A 27 -14.94 26.85 12.71
N ALA A 28 -13.90 27.41 13.33
CA ALA A 28 -13.71 28.86 13.44
C ALA A 28 -13.56 29.55 12.06
N ALA A 29 -12.81 28.94 11.14
CA ALA A 29 -12.67 29.44 9.77
C ALA A 29 -14.03 29.43 9.02
N LEU A 30 -14.83 28.38 9.21
CA LEU A 30 -16.14 28.27 8.58
C LEU A 30 -17.18 29.22 9.14
N GLU A 31 -17.19 29.50 10.44
CA GLU A 31 -18.10 30.50 11.01
C GLU A 31 -17.85 31.88 10.38
N ARG A 32 -16.58 32.23 10.16
CA ARG A 32 -16.24 33.45 9.40
C ARG A 32 -16.61 33.36 7.93
N ALA A 33 -16.47 32.19 7.30
CA ALA A 33 -16.91 31.97 5.93
C ALA A 33 -18.43 32.15 5.77
N ARG A 34 -19.23 31.66 6.73
CA ARG A 34 -20.70 31.76 6.74
C ARG A 34 -21.18 33.20 6.84
N GLN A 35 -20.52 34.04 7.65
CA GLN A 35 -20.83 35.47 7.72
C GLN A 35 -20.65 36.18 6.37
N LEU A 36 -19.73 35.68 5.52
CA LEU A 36 -19.45 36.23 4.20
C LEU A 36 -20.24 35.55 3.08
N ALA A 37 -20.89 34.41 3.36
CA ALA A 37 -21.60 33.61 2.37
C ALA A 37 -22.72 34.35 1.60
N PRO A 38 -23.51 35.26 2.23
CA PRO A 38 -24.54 36.02 1.51
C PRO A 38 -24.03 36.83 0.31
N HIS A 39 -22.73 37.15 0.28
CA HIS A 39 -22.10 37.92 -0.80
C HIS A 39 -21.28 37.07 -1.78
N ALA A 40 -21.24 35.74 -1.59
CA ALA A 40 -20.37 34.84 -2.35
C ALA A 40 -21.01 34.30 -3.66
N GLY A 41 -22.33 34.44 -3.81
CA GLY A 41 -23.14 33.82 -4.85
C GLY A 41 -23.54 32.37 -4.51
N ASP A 42 -24.58 31.88 -5.18
CA ASP A 42 -25.30 30.65 -4.81
C ASP A 42 -24.42 29.41 -4.61
N LEU A 43 -23.53 29.12 -5.58
CA LEU A 43 -22.66 27.93 -5.51
C LEU A 43 -21.69 28.01 -4.32
N ARG A 44 -21.04 29.16 -4.15
CA ARG A 44 -20.05 29.35 -3.09
C ARG A 44 -20.71 29.32 -1.71
N ALA A 45 -21.90 29.91 -1.58
CA ALA A 45 -22.69 29.84 -0.35
C ALA A 45 -23.09 28.39 -0.03
N ALA A 46 -23.49 27.61 -1.03
CA ALA A 46 -23.84 26.20 -0.84
C ALA A 46 -22.64 25.32 -0.44
N LEU A 47 -21.45 25.54 -1.04
CA LEU A 47 -20.22 24.84 -0.64
C LEU A 47 -19.78 25.19 0.78
N ILE A 48 -19.94 26.46 1.19
CA ILE A 48 -19.67 26.89 2.57
C ILE A 48 -20.61 26.18 3.54
N GLU A 49 -21.92 26.22 3.27
CA GLU A 49 -22.90 25.58 4.15
C GLU A 49 -22.74 24.05 4.19
N ALA A 50 -22.39 23.42 3.06
CA ALA A 50 -22.11 21.99 3.03
C ALA A 50 -20.90 21.64 3.91
N LEU A 51 -19.75 22.31 3.73
CA LEU A 51 -18.56 22.04 4.52
C LEU A 51 -18.76 22.35 6.02
N SER A 52 -19.62 23.32 6.36
CA SER A 52 -20.01 23.59 7.75
C SER A 52 -20.67 22.39 8.45
N GLN A 53 -21.28 21.45 7.72
CA GLN A 53 -21.81 20.21 8.30
C GLN A 53 -20.72 19.22 8.73
N ARG A 54 -19.48 19.39 8.24
CA ARG A 54 -18.34 18.51 8.55
C ARG A 54 -17.72 18.80 9.92
N TYR A 55 -18.06 19.92 10.56
CA TYR A 55 -17.45 20.36 11.80
C TYR A 55 -18.50 20.81 12.81
N ALA A 56 -18.23 20.56 14.09
CA ALA A 56 -19.08 20.98 15.19
C ALA A 56 -18.28 21.81 16.21
N ALA A 57 -18.99 22.68 16.92
CA ALA A 57 -18.41 23.43 18.03
C ALA A 57 -17.97 22.50 19.18
N ASP A 58 -18.74 21.42 19.43
CA ASP A 58 -18.38 20.39 20.40
C ASP A 58 -17.41 19.38 19.77
N PRO A 59 -16.13 19.35 20.21
CA PRO A 59 -15.14 18.41 19.69
C PRO A 59 -15.46 16.94 20.02
N LYS A 60 -16.40 16.67 20.92
CA LYS A 60 -16.86 15.30 21.26
C LYS A 60 -17.88 14.75 20.28
N THR A 61 -18.37 15.56 19.33
CA THR A 61 -19.31 15.10 18.32
C THR A 61 -18.67 13.98 17.50
N GLU A 62 -19.39 12.87 17.34
CA GLU A 62 -18.86 11.68 16.68
C GLU A 62 -18.45 11.97 15.23
N ARG A 63 -17.19 11.68 14.89
CA ARG A 63 -16.60 11.96 13.57
C ARG A 63 -17.41 11.35 12.43
N LYS A 64 -17.87 10.11 12.59
CA LYS A 64 -18.67 9.38 11.61
C LYS A 64 -19.99 10.11 11.26
N LEU A 65 -20.66 10.71 12.25
CA LEU A 65 -21.90 11.45 12.03
C LEU A 65 -21.64 12.73 11.23
N LEU A 66 -20.54 13.43 11.52
CA LEU A 66 -20.16 14.64 10.81
C LEU A 66 -19.71 14.38 9.37
N ASP A 67 -18.99 13.28 9.12
CA ASP A 67 -18.60 12.89 7.75
C ASP A 67 -19.84 12.48 6.93
N GLN A 68 -20.79 11.76 7.54
CA GLN A 68 -22.07 11.46 6.92
C GLN A 68 -22.87 12.73 6.58
N ALA A 69 -22.96 13.68 7.52
CA ALA A 69 -23.66 14.94 7.31
C ALA A 69 -23.05 15.76 6.16
N PHE A 70 -21.71 15.79 6.06
CA PHE A 70 -21.02 16.45 4.97
C PHE A 70 -21.26 15.76 3.62
N ALA A 71 -21.18 14.43 3.56
CA ALA A 71 -21.47 13.67 2.34
C ALA A 71 -22.91 13.92 1.85
N ASP A 72 -23.89 13.90 2.75
CA ASP A 72 -25.28 14.18 2.42
C ASP A 72 -25.51 15.64 1.98
N ALA A 73 -24.76 16.58 2.55
CA ALA A 73 -24.79 17.96 2.09
C ALA A 73 -24.18 18.11 0.68
N MET A 74 -23.06 17.44 0.41
CA MET A 74 -22.45 17.46 -0.93
C MET A 74 -23.32 16.80 -1.99
N ARG A 75 -24.06 15.72 -1.68
CA ARG A 75 -25.09 15.16 -2.59
C ARG A 75 -26.14 16.19 -2.99
N LYS A 76 -26.60 17.03 -2.04
CA LYS A 76 -27.56 18.12 -2.32
C LYS A 76 -26.94 19.19 -3.22
N VAL A 77 -25.66 19.52 -3.03
CA VAL A 77 -24.93 20.43 -3.91
C VAL A 77 -24.80 19.83 -5.31
N GLN A 78 -24.38 18.56 -5.45
CA GLN A 78 -24.29 17.87 -6.74
C GLN A 78 -25.62 17.85 -7.50
N ALA A 79 -26.73 17.61 -6.81
CA ALA A 79 -28.06 17.62 -7.44
C ALA A 79 -28.44 18.99 -8.02
N ARG A 80 -27.95 20.08 -7.41
CA ARG A 80 -28.24 21.46 -7.83
C ARG A 80 -27.29 21.97 -8.91
N TRP A 81 -26.07 21.42 -8.99
CA TRP A 81 -25.07 21.69 -10.04
C TRP A 81 -24.58 20.41 -10.72
N PRO A 82 -25.47 19.67 -11.41
CA PRO A 82 -25.17 18.31 -11.88
C PRO A 82 -24.11 18.23 -12.99
N ALA A 83 -23.83 19.36 -13.65
CA ALA A 83 -22.87 19.44 -14.75
C ALA A 83 -21.44 19.81 -14.32
N ASP A 84 -21.24 20.25 -13.07
CA ASP A 84 -19.96 20.80 -12.63
C ASP A 84 -18.99 19.67 -12.19
N PRO A 85 -17.83 19.50 -12.86
CA PRO A 85 -16.90 18.43 -12.54
C PRO A 85 -16.19 18.61 -11.18
N GLU A 86 -16.01 19.85 -10.71
CA GLU A 86 -15.38 20.12 -9.41
C GLU A 86 -16.33 19.71 -8.27
N ILE A 87 -17.64 19.94 -8.44
CA ILE A 87 -18.65 19.49 -7.48
C ILE A 87 -18.75 17.97 -7.46
N ALA A 88 -18.66 17.31 -8.62
CA ALA A 88 -18.65 15.86 -8.69
C ALA A 88 -17.41 15.27 -8.00
N MET A 89 -16.24 15.87 -8.19
CA MET A 89 -15.00 15.48 -7.53
C MET A 89 -15.08 15.68 -6.00
N LEU A 90 -15.54 16.84 -5.53
CA LEU A 90 -15.69 17.11 -4.09
C LEU A 90 -16.75 16.20 -3.43
N THR A 91 -17.81 15.87 -4.16
CA THR A 91 -18.82 14.92 -3.68
C THR A 91 -18.25 13.51 -3.59
N ALA A 92 -17.47 13.08 -4.60
CA ALA A 92 -16.78 11.80 -4.57
C ALA A 92 -15.81 11.71 -3.38
N ASP A 93 -15.02 12.76 -3.10
CA ASP A 93 -14.16 12.82 -1.92
C ASP A 93 -14.96 12.66 -0.61
N ALA A 94 -16.06 13.40 -0.46
CA ALA A 94 -16.91 13.31 0.72
C ALA A 94 -17.45 11.89 0.94
N LEU A 95 -17.86 11.21 -0.13
CA LEU A 95 -18.36 9.83 -0.10
C LEU A 95 -17.24 8.82 0.24
N MET A 96 -16.04 9.01 -0.32
CA MET A 96 -14.89 8.15 -0.03
C MET A 96 -14.46 8.21 1.43
N ASN A 97 -14.66 9.35 2.10
CA ASN A 97 -14.36 9.52 3.52
C ASN A 97 -15.34 8.79 4.47
N LEU A 98 -16.44 8.22 3.96
CA LEU A 98 -17.35 7.41 4.77
C LEU A 98 -16.80 6.01 5.09
N SER A 99 -15.85 5.53 4.29
CA SER A 99 -15.24 4.21 4.40
C SER A 99 -13.81 4.23 3.82
N PRO A 100 -12.89 5.03 4.38
CA PRO A 100 -11.54 5.17 3.84
C PRO A 100 -10.87 3.80 3.73
N TRP A 101 -10.29 3.50 2.56
CA TRP A 101 -9.64 2.21 2.23
C TRP A 101 -10.54 0.96 2.20
N ASP A 102 -11.85 1.09 2.42
CA ASP A 102 -12.80 -0.03 2.51
C ASP A 102 -13.89 0.08 1.43
N TYR A 103 -13.46 0.19 0.17
CA TYR A 103 -14.33 0.49 -0.97
C TYR A 103 -14.95 -0.73 -1.65
N TRP A 104 -14.41 -1.93 -1.44
CA TRP A 104 -14.80 -3.14 -2.16
C TRP A 104 -15.04 -4.33 -1.23
N GLU A 105 -15.95 -5.20 -1.63
CA GLU A 105 -16.18 -6.52 -1.04
C GLU A 105 -16.08 -7.60 -2.12
N ASP A 106 -16.26 -8.87 -1.73
CA ASP A 106 -16.17 -10.02 -2.65
C ASP A 106 -14.85 -10.05 -3.44
N ALA A 107 -13.73 -9.85 -2.73
CA ALA A 107 -12.38 -9.82 -3.30
C ALA A 107 -12.20 -8.80 -4.44
N GLY A 108 -12.82 -7.63 -4.32
CA GLY A 108 -12.68 -6.55 -5.29
C GLY A 108 -13.76 -6.52 -6.37
N ARG A 109 -14.68 -7.50 -6.41
CA ARG A 109 -15.72 -7.62 -7.44
C ARG A 109 -16.90 -6.68 -7.25
N LYS A 110 -17.23 -6.33 -6.00
CA LYS A 110 -18.45 -5.61 -5.67
C LYS A 110 -18.15 -4.31 -4.92
N PRO A 111 -18.61 -3.15 -5.41
CA PRO A 111 -18.44 -1.90 -4.68
C PRO A 111 -19.26 -1.92 -3.39
N LYS A 112 -18.67 -1.46 -2.29
CA LYS A 112 -19.27 -1.40 -0.96
C LYS A 112 -19.85 -0.01 -0.69
N GLY A 113 -20.97 0.07 0.02
CA GLY A 113 -21.52 1.35 0.50
C GLY A 113 -21.69 2.40 -0.62
N ALA A 114 -21.05 3.56 -0.45
CA ALA A 114 -21.13 4.67 -1.41
C ALA A 114 -20.22 4.52 -2.64
N THR A 115 -19.38 3.48 -2.73
CA THR A 115 -18.38 3.33 -3.80
C THR A 115 -18.99 3.33 -5.20
N ALA A 116 -20.18 2.73 -5.40
CA ALA A 116 -20.84 2.73 -6.71
C ALA A 116 -21.24 4.15 -7.17
N GLU A 117 -21.64 5.00 -6.23
CA GLU A 117 -21.95 6.42 -6.47
C GLU A 117 -20.66 7.20 -6.74
N THR A 118 -19.62 7.00 -5.93
CA THR A 118 -18.28 7.56 -6.14
C THR A 118 -17.76 7.27 -7.54
N LEU A 119 -17.81 6.01 -7.98
CA LEU A 119 -17.42 5.60 -9.33
C LEU A 119 -18.24 6.32 -10.41
N THR A 120 -19.55 6.48 -10.21
CA THR A 120 -20.42 7.19 -11.15
C THR A 120 -19.99 8.65 -11.33
N LEU A 121 -19.69 9.34 -10.24
CA LEU A 121 -19.24 10.73 -10.26
C LEU A 121 -17.88 10.85 -10.94
N LEU A 122 -16.90 10.05 -10.51
CA LEU A 122 -15.54 10.10 -11.04
C LEU A 122 -15.48 9.71 -12.52
N GLU A 123 -16.18 8.65 -12.95
CA GLU A 123 -16.24 8.25 -14.35
C GLU A 123 -16.99 9.26 -15.23
N GLY A 124 -17.95 9.99 -14.64
CA GLY A 124 -18.60 11.12 -15.29
C GLY A 124 -17.61 12.28 -15.52
N VAL A 125 -16.83 12.66 -14.50
CA VAL A 125 -15.76 13.66 -14.64
C VAL A 125 -14.72 13.19 -15.66
N LEU A 126 -14.31 11.93 -15.63
CA LEU A 126 -13.28 11.40 -16.53
C LEU A 126 -13.80 11.14 -17.96
N GLY A 127 -15.10 11.27 -18.19
CA GLY A 127 -15.74 11.06 -19.50
C GLY A 127 -15.80 9.58 -19.94
N THR A 128 -15.62 8.64 -19.02
CA THR A 128 -15.69 7.19 -19.29
C THR A 128 -17.08 6.61 -19.06
N ARG A 129 -17.99 7.38 -18.45
CA ARG A 129 -19.41 7.06 -18.28
C ARG A 129 -20.28 8.22 -18.81
N PRO A 130 -21.31 7.94 -19.63
CA PRO A 130 -22.30 8.94 -19.99
C PRO A 130 -22.96 9.54 -18.75
N SER A 131 -22.96 10.87 -18.64
CA SER A 131 -23.55 11.57 -17.50
C SER A 131 -23.88 13.03 -17.88
N ALA A 132 -24.51 13.77 -16.96
CA ALA A 132 -24.72 15.21 -17.10
C ALA A 132 -23.46 16.04 -16.78
N ILE A 133 -22.43 15.43 -16.18
CA ILE A 133 -21.18 16.08 -15.79
C ILE A 133 -20.41 16.47 -17.05
N ALA A 134 -19.93 17.71 -17.10
CA ALA A 134 -19.04 18.15 -18.16
C ALA A 134 -17.68 17.44 -18.00
N ALA A 135 -17.39 16.52 -18.91
CA ALA A 135 -16.20 15.69 -18.85
C ALA A 135 -14.90 16.54 -18.89
N ASN A 136 -14.01 16.24 -17.97
CA ASN A 136 -12.64 16.73 -17.89
C ASN A 136 -11.67 15.54 -17.65
N PRO A 137 -11.23 14.85 -18.71
CA PRO A 137 -10.37 13.66 -18.59
C PRO A 137 -8.96 13.96 -18.05
N LEU A 138 -8.60 15.24 -17.88
CA LEU A 138 -7.33 15.70 -17.30
C LEU A 138 -7.52 16.35 -15.92
N HIS A 139 -8.65 16.13 -15.25
CA HIS A 139 -8.89 16.66 -13.91
C HIS A 139 -8.01 15.92 -12.87
N PRO A 140 -6.98 16.56 -12.27
CA PRO A 140 -6.01 15.86 -11.43
C PRO A 140 -6.66 15.25 -10.17
N GLY A 141 -7.57 15.99 -9.51
CA GLY A 141 -8.33 15.49 -8.36
C GLY A 141 -9.17 14.24 -8.67
N ALA A 142 -9.92 14.24 -9.78
CA ALA A 142 -10.73 13.08 -10.16
C ALA A 142 -9.86 11.87 -10.53
N ILE A 143 -8.74 12.06 -11.24
CA ILE A 143 -7.81 10.95 -11.53
C ILE A 143 -7.22 10.37 -10.24
N HIS A 144 -6.77 11.24 -9.31
CA HIS A 144 -6.25 10.83 -8.01
C HIS A 144 -7.25 10.00 -7.21
N LEU A 145 -8.48 10.50 -7.03
CA LEU A 145 -9.53 9.77 -6.32
C LEU A 145 -9.93 8.48 -7.05
N TYR A 146 -9.92 8.48 -8.38
CA TYR A 146 -10.26 7.28 -9.17
C TYR A 146 -9.25 6.17 -8.99
N ILE A 147 -7.94 6.49 -8.98
CA ILE A 147 -6.87 5.53 -8.67
C ILE A 147 -7.15 4.85 -7.33
N HIS A 148 -7.30 5.64 -6.26
CA HIS A 148 -7.58 5.10 -4.93
C HIS A 148 -8.89 4.33 -4.85
N THR A 149 -9.92 4.77 -5.59
CA THR A 149 -11.21 4.07 -5.61
C THR A 149 -11.07 2.69 -6.25
N VAL A 150 -10.23 2.49 -7.28
CA VAL A 150 -10.20 1.23 -8.05
C VAL A 150 -8.99 0.33 -7.79
N GLU A 151 -7.95 0.80 -7.11
CA GLU A 151 -6.72 0.03 -6.87
C GLU A 151 -6.95 -1.29 -6.11
N ALA A 152 -7.90 -1.30 -5.18
CA ALA A 152 -8.29 -2.48 -4.42
C ALA A 152 -9.28 -3.40 -5.16
N SER A 153 -9.82 -2.98 -6.30
CA SER A 153 -10.78 -3.77 -7.11
C SER A 153 -10.10 -4.95 -7.81
N ASP A 154 -10.91 -5.82 -8.43
CA ASP A 154 -10.42 -6.86 -9.34
C ASP A 154 -10.18 -6.36 -10.78
N HIS A 155 -10.47 -5.08 -11.05
CA HIS A 155 -10.27 -4.40 -12.32
C HIS A 155 -9.47 -3.08 -12.20
N PRO A 156 -8.29 -3.06 -11.54
CA PRO A 156 -7.52 -1.82 -11.36
C PRO A 156 -7.00 -1.23 -12.68
N GLU A 157 -6.88 -2.05 -13.75
CA GLU A 157 -6.43 -1.63 -15.08
C GLU A 157 -7.25 -0.49 -15.68
N ARG A 158 -8.50 -0.34 -15.25
CA ARG A 158 -9.38 0.72 -15.74
C ARG A 158 -8.87 2.13 -15.43
N ALA A 159 -8.04 2.30 -14.40
CA ALA A 159 -7.42 3.59 -14.10
C ALA A 159 -6.14 3.85 -14.90
N ALA A 160 -5.53 2.84 -15.54
CA ALA A 160 -4.22 2.97 -16.20
C ALA A 160 -4.13 4.13 -17.22
N PRO A 161 -5.11 4.35 -18.12
CA PRO A 161 -5.04 5.47 -19.07
C PRO A 161 -5.06 6.86 -18.41
N HIS A 162 -5.68 6.95 -17.22
CA HIS A 162 -5.77 8.19 -16.45
C HIS A 162 -4.52 8.38 -15.59
N ALA A 163 -4.09 7.33 -14.90
CA ALA A 163 -2.86 7.28 -14.11
C ALA A 163 -1.64 7.71 -14.92
N ALA A 164 -1.51 7.23 -16.17
CA ALA A 164 -0.41 7.60 -17.06
C ALA A 164 -0.26 9.11 -17.33
N ARG A 165 -1.31 9.91 -17.08
CA ARG A 165 -1.29 11.36 -17.31
C ARG A 165 -1.06 12.17 -16.03
N LEU A 166 -1.35 11.60 -14.87
CA LEU A 166 -1.48 12.34 -13.61
C LEU A 166 -0.19 13.05 -13.20
N ALA A 167 0.95 12.36 -13.25
CA ALA A 167 2.24 12.91 -12.82
C ALA A 167 2.62 14.20 -13.57
N ALA A 168 2.27 14.30 -14.85
CA ALA A 168 2.58 15.47 -15.67
C ALA A 168 1.67 16.68 -15.37
N LEU A 169 0.50 16.48 -14.74
CA LEU A 169 -0.45 17.55 -14.43
C LEU A 169 -0.01 18.39 -13.22
N MET A 170 0.71 17.79 -12.27
CA MET A 170 1.19 18.45 -11.05
C MET A 170 2.61 17.98 -10.68
N PRO A 171 3.63 18.24 -11.51
CA PRO A 171 4.97 17.65 -11.36
C PRO A 171 5.73 18.11 -10.10
N GLY A 172 5.27 19.19 -9.44
CA GLY A 172 5.83 19.67 -8.17
C GLY A 172 5.22 19.07 -6.91
N ALA A 173 4.19 18.21 -7.04
CA ALA A 173 3.53 17.56 -5.91
C ALA A 173 3.90 16.07 -5.89
N GLY A 174 4.87 15.67 -5.07
CA GLY A 174 5.41 14.30 -5.10
C GLY A 174 4.34 13.23 -4.89
N HIS A 175 3.36 13.46 -4.00
CA HIS A 175 2.18 12.56 -3.87
C HIS A 175 1.46 12.34 -5.20
N ILE A 176 1.20 13.40 -5.98
CA ILE A 176 0.51 13.30 -7.28
C ILE A 176 1.39 12.61 -8.34
N VAL A 177 2.70 12.86 -8.30
CA VAL A 177 3.68 12.17 -9.17
C VAL A 177 3.75 10.68 -8.86
N HIS A 178 3.60 10.31 -7.59
CA HIS A 178 3.61 8.93 -7.10
C HIS A 178 2.37 8.13 -7.47
N MET A 179 1.18 8.72 -7.38
CA MET A 179 -0.11 8.03 -7.52
C MET A 179 -0.23 7.00 -8.65
N PRO A 180 0.31 7.21 -9.87
CA PRO A 180 0.26 6.19 -10.92
C PRO A 180 0.86 4.84 -10.51
N ALA A 181 1.85 4.85 -9.62
CA ALA A 181 2.52 3.66 -9.10
C ALA A 181 1.58 2.68 -8.40
N HIS A 182 0.48 3.15 -7.83
CA HIS A 182 -0.54 2.30 -7.22
C HIS A 182 -1.15 1.33 -8.25
N ILE A 183 -1.50 1.85 -9.43
CA ILE A 183 -2.03 1.05 -10.54
C ILE A 183 -0.92 0.20 -11.15
N TRP A 184 0.26 0.78 -11.39
CA TRP A 184 1.39 0.03 -11.96
C TRP A 184 1.80 -1.16 -11.09
N TYR A 185 1.83 -0.98 -9.77
CA TYR A 185 2.14 -2.05 -8.82
C TYR A 185 1.08 -3.15 -8.85
N ARG A 186 -0.22 -2.79 -8.86
CA ARG A 186 -1.33 -3.76 -8.99
C ARG A 186 -1.28 -4.56 -10.28
N LEU A 187 -0.83 -3.95 -11.38
CA LEU A 187 -0.66 -4.61 -12.68
C LEU A 187 0.68 -5.33 -12.84
N GLY A 188 1.55 -5.27 -11.82
CA GLY A 188 2.91 -5.80 -11.87
C GLY A 188 3.78 -5.17 -12.95
N GLN A 189 3.55 -3.89 -13.25
CA GLN A 189 4.41 -3.04 -14.05
C GLN A 189 5.49 -2.42 -13.15
N TRP A 190 6.38 -3.29 -12.63
CA TRP A 190 7.34 -2.94 -11.58
C TRP A 190 8.28 -1.80 -11.96
N ARG A 191 8.71 -1.75 -13.23
CA ARG A 191 9.60 -0.69 -13.72
C ARG A 191 8.87 0.65 -13.78
N ASP A 192 7.64 0.69 -14.28
CA ASP A 192 6.85 1.92 -14.36
C ASP A 192 6.50 2.45 -12.95
N SER A 193 6.21 1.54 -12.02
CA SER A 193 6.04 1.86 -10.60
C SER A 193 7.31 2.45 -9.98
N LEU A 194 8.48 1.83 -10.25
CA LEU A 194 9.78 2.32 -9.79
C LEU A 194 10.10 3.72 -10.33
N GLU A 195 9.97 3.94 -11.63
CA GLU A 195 10.32 5.23 -12.26
C GLU A 195 9.40 6.37 -11.78
N ALA A 196 8.09 6.12 -11.65
CA ALA A 196 7.16 7.10 -11.08
C ALA A 196 7.58 7.52 -9.66
N ASN A 197 8.02 6.55 -8.85
CA ASN A 197 8.47 6.78 -7.49
C ASN A 197 9.81 7.50 -7.38
N LEU A 198 10.76 7.21 -8.26
CA LEU A 198 12.01 7.97 -8.34
C LEU A 198 11.72 9.45 -8.66
N GLY A 199 10.79 9.71 -9.57
CA GLY A 199 10.31 11.06 -9.87
C GLY A 199 9.63 11.73 -8.66
N ALA A 200 8.77 11.00 -7.95
CA ALA A 200 8.07 11.51 -6.77
C ALA A 200 9.04 11.85 -5.62
N VAL A 201 10.00 10.97 -5.35
CA VAL A 201 11.07 11.19 -4.36
C VAL A 201 11.86 12.44 -4.70
N ALA A 202 12.24 12.65 -5.97
CA ALA A 202 12.95 13.85 -6.39
C ALA A 202 12.11 15.13 -6.21
N ALA A 203 10.81 15.08 -6.49
CA ALA A 203 9.89 16.20 -6.28
C ALA A 203 9.73 16.53 -4.79
N ASP A 204 9.59 15.53 -3.92
CA ASP A 204 9.50 15.71 -2.47
C ASP A 204 10.78 16.26 -1.88
N GLU A 205 11.95 15.77 -2.27
CA GLU A 205 13.24 16.29 -1.81
C GLU A 205 13.39 17.76 -2.17
N ALA A 206 13.00 18.15 -3.39
CA ALA A 206 13.01 19.55 -3.81
C ALA A 206 12.04 20.42 -2.99
N GLN A 207 10.88 19.89 -2.59
CA GLN A 207 9.90 20.59 -1.77
C GLN A 207 10.37 20.70 -0.30
N ILE A 208 10.87 19.61 0.28
CA ILE A 208 11.39 19.56 1.66
C ILE A 208 12.58 20.52 1.80
N ALA A 209 13.47 20.58 0.81
CA ALA A 209 14.62 21.47 0.82
C ALA A 209 14.24 22.97 0.82
N ARG A 210 13.04 23.33 0.34
CA ARG A 210 12.52 24.72 0.41
C ARG A 210 12.00 25.10 1.80
N GLY A 211 11.81 24.13 2.69
CA GLY A 211 11.24 24.33 4.03
C GLY A 211 9.71 24.43 4.04
N GLY A 212 9.14 24.35 5.24
CA GLY A 212 7.68 24.45 5.45
C GLY A 212 6.89 23.16 5.22
N ALA A 213 7.55 22.05 4.88
CA ALA A 213 6.90 20.74 4.84
C ALA A 213 6.45 20.29 6.24
N SER A 214 5.21 19.82 6.36
CA SER A 214 4.70 19.26 7.61
C SER A 214 5.37 17.92 7.94
N ALA A 215 5.32 17.49 9.20
CA ALA A 215 5.81 16.16 9.59
C ALA A 215 5.07 15.04 8.84
N LEU A 216 3.75 15.17 8.64
CA LEU A 216 2.98 14.23 7.82
C LEU A 216 3.52 14.12 6.39
N TYR A 217 3.87 15.25 5.77
CA TYR A 217 4.43 15.24 4.43
C TYR A 217 5.82 14.60 4.41
N ALA A 218 6.74 15.10 5.25
CA ALA A 218 8.14 14.70 5.23
C ALA A 218 8.39 13.28 5.77
N GLN A 219 7.52 12.77 6.65
CA GLN A 219 7.71 11.47 7.30
C GLN A 219 6.62 10.44 6.95
N GLY A 220 5.49 10.87 6.38
CA GLY A 220 4.43 9.99 5.88
C GLY A 220 4.52 9.82 4.38
N TYR A 221 4.15 10.85 3.61
CA TYR A 221 4.08 10.77 2.15
C TYR A 221 5.44 10.54 1.50
N PHE A 222 6.48 11.27 1.92
CA PHE A 222 7.82 11.06 1.39
C PHE A 222 8.34 9.64 1.70
N ALA A 223 8.12 9.15 2.93
CA ALA A 223 8.48 7.79 3.31
C ALA A 223 7.74 6.76 2.45
N HIS A 224 6.47 7.00 2.14
CA HIS A 224 5.67 6.13 1.28
C HIS A 224 6.22 6.02 -0.15
N ASN A 225 6.68 7.13 -0.73
CA ASN A 225 7.29 7.14 -2.05
C ASN A 225 8.61 6.35 -2.06
N VAL A 226 9.47 6.56 -1.04
CA VAL A 226 10.71 5.76 -0.89
C VAL A 226 10.39 4.28 -0.64
N HIS A 227 9.31 3.98 0.07
CA HIS A 227 8.85 2.63 0.31
C HIS A 227 8.45 1.92 -1.00
N PHE A 228 7.78 2.61 -1.92
CA PHE A 228 7.48 2.06 -3.24
C PHE A 228 8.71 1.90 -4.15
N VAL A 229 9.73 2.77 -4.04
CA VAL A 229 11.05 2.51 -4.68
C VAL A 229 11.61 1.17 -4.18
N MET A 230 11.58 0.95 -2.87
CA MET A 230 12.06 -0.29 -2.25
C MET A 230 11.32 -1.51 -2.81
N VAL A 231 9.99 -1.54 -2.70
CA VAL A 231 9.21 -2.74 -3.06
C VAL A 231 9.20 -2.98 -4.57
N SER A 232 9.16 -1.94 -5.41
CA SER A 232 9.21 -2.11 -6.87
C SER A 232 10.57 -2.65 -7.32
N SER A 233 11.65 -2.20 -6.69
CA SER A 233 13.00 -2.75 -6.91
C SER A 233 13.09 -4.21 -6.48
N MET A 234 12.50 -4.57 -5.33
CA MET A 234 12.46 -5.96 -4.85
C MET A 234 11.73 -6.88 -5.82
N MET A 235 10.60 -6.44 -6.36
CA MET A 235 9.79 -7.22 -7.31
C MET A 235 10.44 -7.33 -8.69
N GLY A 236 11.16 -6.30 -9.11
CA GLY A 236 11.95 -6.30 -10.35
C GLY A 236 13.30 -7.01 -10.28
N GLY A 237 13.77 -7.36 -9.07
CA GLY A 237 15.05 -8.05 -8.87
C GLY A 237 16.27 -7.14 -8.67
N ASP A 238 16.06 -5.82 -8.56
CA ASP A 238 17.12 -4.84 -8.32
C ASP A 238 17.46 -4.75 -6.84
N GLY A 239 18.19 -5.77 -6.37
CA GLY A 239 18.58 -5.91 -4.97
C GLY A 239 19.37 -4.74 -4.40
N PRO A 240 20.40 -4.21 -5.10
CA PRO A 240 21.15 -3.05 -4.61
C PRO A 240 20.26 -1.84 -4.34
N ARG A 241 19.34 -1.52 -5.25
CA ARG A 241 18.38 -0.41 -5.08
C ARG A 241 17.41 -0.65 -3.95
N ALA A 242 16.90 -1.88 -3.82
CA ALA A 242 16.02 -2.25 -2.74
C ALA A 242 16.69 -2.02 -1.38
N VAL A 243 17.96 -2.41 -1.22
CA VAL A 243 18.72 -2.21 0.02
C VAL A 243 19.07 -0.73 0.25
N GLU A 244 19.39 0.02 -0.80
CA GLU A 244 19.61 1.47 -0.70
C GLU A 244 18.33 2.20 -0.25
N ALA A 245 17.19 1.91 -0.88
CA ALA A 245 15.90 2.47 -0.50
C ALA A 245 15.49 2.05 0.92
N ALA A 246 15.75 0.81 1.33
CA ALA A 246 15.55 0.33 2.69
C ALA A 246 16.37 1.14 3.72
N THR A 247 17.63 1.44 3.40
CA THR A 247 18.50 2.27 4.26
C THR A 247 17.97 3.69 4.38
N ARG A 248 17.55 4.30 3.26
CA ARG A 248 16.93 5.63 3.27
C ARG A 248 15.63 5.64 4.08
N LEU A 249 14.77 4.64 3.88
CA LEU A 249 13.47 4.55 4.54
C LEU A 249 13.59 4.48 6.06
N ALA A 250 14.57 3.72 6.57
CA ALA A 250 14.87 3.63 7.99
C ALA A 250 15.25 4.97 8.64
N ALA A 251 15.75 5.94 7.86
CA ALA A 251 16.18 7.24 8.34
C ALA A 251 15.11 8.34 8.27
N ILE A 252 13.97 8.11 7.58
CA ILE A 252 12.96 9.14 7.34
C ILE A 252 12.01 9.31 8.54
N VAL A 253 11.57 8.20 9.12
CA VAL A 253 10.49 8.20 10.12
C VAL A 253 11.06 8.29 11.54
N SER A 254 10.74 9.36 12.26
CA SER A 254 11.17 9.56 13.64
C SER A 254 10.44 8.65 14.63
N ASP A 255 10.99 8.48 15.83
CA ASP A 255 10.31 7.73 16.90
C ASP A 255 9.02 8.41 17.36
N ASP A 256 8.93 9.74 17.29
CA ASP A 256 7.69 10.48 17.57
C ASP A 256 6.61 10.16 16.54
N ALA A 257 6.96 10.07 15.26
CA ALA A 257 6.01 9.66 14.22
C ALA A 257 5.55 8.20 14.42
N LYS A 258 6.46 7.30 14.82
CA LYS A 258 6.14 5.89 15.14
C LYS A 258 5.14 5.76 16.30
N ARG A 259 5.20 6.67 17.28
CA ARG A 259 4.27 6.74 18.42
C ARG A 259 2.95 7.40 18.06
N ALA A 260 2.99 8.49 17.29
CA ALA A 260 1.80 9.26 16.94
C ALA A 260 0.91 8.53 15.93
N PHE A 261 1.52 7.83 14.95
CA PHE A 261 0.79 7.16 13.88
C PHE A 261 1.26 5.71 13.66
N PRO A 262 1.16 4.83 14.67
CA PRO A 262 1.65 3.46 14.64
C PRO A 262 1.17 2.66 13.42
N GLY A 263 -0.13 2.75 13.10
CA GLY A 263 -0.71 2.07 11.93
C GLY A 263 -0.14 2.50 10.58
N LEU A 264 0.21 3.78 10.42
CA LEU A 264 0.77 4.32 9.18
C LEU A 264 2.28 4.05 9.06
N THR A 265 3.00 4.19 10.16
CA THR A 265 4.46 4.28 10.16
C THR A 265 5.17 2.96 10.47
N GLN A 266 4.65 2.13 11.39
CA GLN A 266 5.38 0.92 11.79
C GLN A 266 5.50 -0.12 10.67
N PRO A 267 4.47 -0.39 9.83
CA PRO A 267 4.63 -1.22 8.64
C PRO A 267 5.73 -0.74 7.68
N VAL A 268 5.81 0.58 7.48
CA VAL A 268 6.81 1.22 6.62
C VAL A 268 8.23 1.06 7.19
N VAL A 269 8.41 1.30 8.49
CA VAL A 269 9.73 1.18 9.15
C VAL A 269 10.17 -0.27 9.34
N SER A 270 9.24 -1.22 9.30
CA SER A 270 9.55 -2.66 9.30
C SER A 270 10.01 -3.18 7.93
N ALA A 271 9.61 -2.51 6.84
CA ALA A 271 9.88 -2.93 5.47
C ALA A 271 11.37 -3.16 5.13
N PRO A 272 12.33 -2.33 5.62
CA PRO A 272 13.75 -2.53 5.39
C PRO A 272 14.27 -3.93 5.73
N PHE A 273 13.76 -4.54 6.80
CA PHE A 273 14.19 -5.89 7.21
C PHE A 273 13.83 -6.97 6.19
N VAL A 274 12.73 -6.79 5.45
CA VAL A 274 12.32 -7.73 4.39
C VAL A 274 13.20 -7.57 3.15
N ALA A 275 13.56 -6.34 2.79
CA ALA A 275 14.52 -6.09 1.71
C ALA A 275 15.89 -6.71 2.03
N HIS A 276 16.38 -6.52 3.26
CA HIS A 276 17.62 -7.15 3.74
C HIS A 276 17.53 -8.67 3.73
N ALA A 277 16.47 -9.28 4.27
CA ALA A 277 16.27 -10.73 4.27
C ALA A 277 16.31 -11.35 2.87
N ARG A 278 15.92 -10.59 1.85
CA ARG A 278 15.90 -11.02 0.45
C ARG A 278 17.25 -10.84 -0.26
N PHE A 279 17.89 -9.69 -0.10
CA PHE A 279 19.00 -9.26 -0.97
C PHE A 279 20.35 -9.09 -0.28
N SER A 280 20.40 -9.03 1.05
CA SER A 280 21.66 -8.91 1.79
C SER A 280 22.27 -10.28 2.11
N ALA A 281 23.58 -10.30 2.32
CA ALA A 281 24.28 -11.46 2.87
C ALA A 281 23.91 -11.67 4.35
N PRO A 282 23.95 -12.92 4.87
CA PRO A 282 23.64 -13.19 6.28
C PRO A 282 24.40 -12.31 7.27
N GLU A 283 25.69 -12.06 7.03
CA GLU A 283 26.55 -11.26 7.91
C GLU A 283 26.06 -9.81 7.99
N THR A 284 25.63 -9.23 6.87
CA THR A 284 25.05 -7.88 6.82
C THR A 284 23.76 -7.81 7.63
N ILE A 285 22.88 -8.82 7.49
CA ILE A 285 21.60 -8.86 8.21
C ILE A 285 21.85 -8.97 9.72
N LEU A 286 22.77 -9.86 10.13
CA LEU A 286 23.07 -10.10 11.54
C LEU A 286 23.78 -8.91 12.22
N ALA A 287 24.41 -8.02 11.44
CA ALA A 287 25.01 -6.79 11.91
C ALA A 287 24.03 -5.60 12.04
N LEU A 288 22.78 -5.73 11.55
CA LEU A 288 21.78 -4.68 11.72
C LEU A 288 21.47 -4.45 13.21
N PRO A 289 21.44 -3.19 13.68
CA PRO A 289 21.20 -2.89 15.08
C PRO A 289 19.77 -3.29 15.48
N PRO A 290 19.56 -3.75 16.74
CA PRO A 290 18.21 -4.05 17.22
C PRO A 290 17.36 -2.76 17.28
N PRO A 291 16.09 -2.80 16.84
CA PRO A 291 15.14 -1.72 17.06
C PRO A 291 14.86 -1.47 18.55
N ALA A 292 14.38 -0.28 18.89
CA ALA A 292 14.10 0.10 20.27
C ALA A 292 13.05 -0.81 20.97
N GLU A 293 13.22 -0.93 22.30
CA GLU A 293 12.26 -1.42 23.33
C GLU A 293 10.80 -1.45 22.91
N GLU A 294 10.36 -0.21 22.71
CA GLU A 294 8.98 0.21 22.65
C GLU A 294 8.29 -0.15 21.33
N PHE A 295 9.00 -0.64 20.33
CA PHE A 295 8.46 -0.97 19.01
C PHE A 295 8.49 -2.48 18.73
N PRO A 296 7.66 -3.29 19.41
CA PRO A 296 7.69 -4.75 19.29
C PRO A 296 7.41 -5.24 17.88
N TYR A 297 6.60 -4.52 17.10
CA TYR A 297 6.29 -4.91 15.72
C TYR A 297 7.49 -4.79 14.79
N ILE A 298 8.24 -3.68 14.92
CA ILE A 298 9.48 -3.43 14.17
C ILE A 298 10.55 -4.43 14.59
N ARG A 299 10.66 -4.69 15.90
CA ARG A 299 11.58 -5.70 16.46
C ARG A 299 11.29 -7.10 15.94
N ALA A 300 10.03 -7.49 15.82
CA ALA A 300 9.67 -8.79 15.26
C ALA A 300 10.11 -8.94 13.78
N HIS A 301 10.10 -7.86 12.99
CA HIS A 301 10.63 -7.89 11.62
C HIS A 301 12.17 -7.95 11.58
N TRP A 302 12.86 -7.36 12.56
CA TRP A 302 14.29 -7.56 12.76
C TRP A 302 14.63 -9.02 13.08
N HIS A 303 13.88 -9.64 14.00
CA HIS A 303 13.99 -11.09 14.29
C HIS A 303 13.69 -11.93 13.04
N TYR A 304 12.69 -11.57 12.24
CA TYR A 304 12.39 -12.24 10.96
C TYR A 304 13.61 -12.26 10.03
N ALA A 305 14.23 -11.11 9.78
CA ALA A 305 15.39 -11.03 8.89
C ALA A 305 16.55 -11.88 9.41
N ARG A 306 16.81 -11.83 10.72
CA ARG A 306 17.85 -12.63 11.38
C ARG A 306 17.56 -14.11 11.33
N GLY A 307 16.31 -14.53 11.54
CA GLY A 307 15.89 -15.92 11.42
C GLY A 307 16.12 -16.47 10.01
N VAL A 308 15.81 -15.66 8.99
CA VAL A 308 16.13 -15.99 7.59
C VAL A 308 17.65 -16.10 7.38
N ALA A 309 18.45 -15.17 7.91
CA ALA A 309 19.91 -15.19 7.80
C ALA A 309 20.52 -16.44 8.46
N PHE A 310 20.12 -16.76 9.69
CA PHE A 310 20.60 -17.96 10.38
C PHE A 310 20.20 -19.25 9.67
N ALA A 311 18.95 -19.33 9.16
CA ALA A 311 18.52 -20.47 8.37
C ALA A 311 19.37 -20.64 7.10
N GLN A 312 19.65 -19.56 6.37
CA GLN A 312 20.53 -19.57 5.20
C GLN A 312 21.96 -20.02 5.53
N SER A 313 22.46 -19.70 6.72
CA SER A 313 23.78 -20.12 7.20
C SER A 313 23.80 -21.53 7.84
N GLY A 314 22.71 -22.31 7.77
CA GLY A 314 22.62 -23.64 8.40
C GLY A 314 22.58 -23.62 9.94
N ARG A 315 22.40 -22.45 10.55
CA ARG A 315 22.38 -22.22 12.00
C ARG A 315 20.97 -22.38 12.55
N ALA A 316 20.45 -23.62 12.47
CA ALA A 316 19.06 -23.93 12.79
C ALA A 316 18.67 -23.62 14.25
N GLY A 317 19.59 -23.76 15.20
CA GLY A 317 19.35 -23.45 16.61
C GLY A 317 19.01 -21.98 16.82
N GLU A 318 19.87 -21.07 16.33
CA GLU A 318 19.64 -19.63 16.40
C GLU A 318 18.41 -19.21 15.61
N ALA A 319 18.19 -19.77 14.41
CA ALA A 319 17.00 -19.47 13.61
C ALA A 319 15.69 -19.82 14.34
N ARG A 320 15.64 -20.93 15.09
CA ARG A 320 14.48 -21.28 15.93
C ARG A 320 14.32 -20.30 17.10
N GLY A 321 15.42 -19.82 17.67
CA GLY A 321 15.40 -18.76 18.69
C GLY A 321 14.76 -17.47 18.16
N GLU A 322 15.14 -17.05 16.96
CA GLU A 322 14.53 -15.88 16.31
C GLU A 322 13.03 -16.11 16.02
N ALA A 323 12.63 -17.30 15.55
CA ALA A 323 11.23 -17.64 15.34
C ALA A 323 10.41 -17.63 16.64
N ALA A 324 10.98 -18.13 17.75
CA ALA A 324 10.35 -18.10 19.06
C ALA A 324 10.16 -16.66 19.56
N ALA A 325 11.17 -15.80 19.40
CA ALA A 325 11.08 -14.37 19.74
C ALA A 325 9.96 -13.65 18.97
N ILE A 326 9.77 -13.97 17.68
CA ILE A 326 8.62 -13.45 16.90
C ILE A 326 7.29 -13.87 17.55
N GLY A 327 7.17 -15.15 17.95
CA GLY A 327 5.97 -15.67 18.61
C GLY A 327 5.68 -14.99 19.95
N GLU A 328 6.71 -14.76 20.77
CA GLU A 328 6.58 -14.03 22.04
C GLU A 328 6.13 -12.59 21.83
N LEU A 329 6.74 -11.87 20.86
CA LEU A 329 6.35 -10.51 20.52
C LEU A 329 4.91 -10.45 19.97
N ALA A 330 4.52 -11.42 19.13
CA ALA A 330 3.18 -11.49 18.57
C ALA A 330 2.08 -11.64 19.63
N ALA A 331 2.39 -12.24 20.78
CA ALA A 331 1.46 -12.40 21.91
C ALA A 331 1.29 -11.12 22.76
N LEU A 332 2.12 -10.08 22.55
CA LEU A 332 2.05 -8.87 23.36
C LEU A 332 0.73 -8.10 23.14
N PRO A 333 0.12 -7.52 24.20
CA PRO A 333 -1.09 -6.71 24.07
C PRO A 333 -0.95 -5.56 23.07
N ALA A 334 0.25 -4.94 22.99
CA ALA A 334 0.54 -3.89 22.03
C ALA A 334 0.38 -4.36 20.57
N ILE A 335 0.77 -5.60 20.25
CA ILE A 335 0.59 -6.20 18.92
C ILE A 335 -0.87 -6.58 18.68
N GLN A 336 -1.53 -7.15 19.70
CA GLN A 336 -2.94 -7.53 19.61
C GLN A 336 -3.88 -6.32 19.45
N ALA A 337 -3.44 -5.11 19.83
CA ALA A 337 -4.17 -3.87 19.66
C ALA A 337 -4.01 -3.21 18.27
N LEU A 338 -2.94 -3.53 17.53
CA LEU A 338 -2.67 -2.94 16.20
C LEU A 338 -3.76 -3.18 15.14
N PRO A 339 -4.51 -4.30 15.13
CA PRO A 339 -5.64 -4.48 14.21
C PRO A 339 -6.71 -3.38 14.31
N ALA A 340 -6.93 -2.81 15.50
CA ALA A 340 -7.83 -1.67 15.68
C ALA A 340 -7.36 -0.39 14.96
N GLN A 341 -6.10 -0.37 14.53
CA GLN A 341 -5.47 0.71 13.77
C GLN A 341 -5.20 0.32 12.31
N GLY A 342 -5.86 -0.74 11.83
CA GLY A 342 -5.77 -1.20 10.45
C GLY A 342 -4.56 -2.09 10.13
N VAL A 343 -3.71 -2.42 11.11
CA VAL A 343 -2.54 -3.29 10.89
C VAL A 343 -2.84 -4.70 11.44
N PRO A 344 -2.96 -5.74 10.59
CA PRO A 344 -3.20 -7.13 11.01
C PRO A 344 -1.92 -7.77 11.58
N ALA A 345 -1.33 -7.13 12.59
CA ALA A 345 -0.01 -7.44 13.09
C ALA A 345 0.15 -8.88 13.60
N PRO A 346 -0.81 -9.47 14.36
CA PRO A 346 -0.71 -10.87 14.78
C PRO A 346 -0.57 -11.84 13.60
N ASP A 347 -1.36 -11.64 12.54
CA ASP A 347 -1.33 -12.50 11.34
C ASP A 347 -0.03 -12.33 10.56
N VAL A 348 0.44 -11.08 10.40
CA VAL A 348 1.71 -10.78 9.72
C VAL A 348 2.90 -11.41 10.45
N LEU A 349 2.95 -11.32 11.78
CA LEU A 349 4.00 -11.96 12.56
C LEU A 349 3.86 -13.49 12.58
N GLY A 350 2.63 -14.01 12.52
CA GLY A 350 2.34 -15.42 12.32
C GLY A 350 2.85 -15.97 10.99
N ILE A 351 2.79 -15.17 9.92
CA ILE A 351 3.42 -15.48 8.62
C ILE A 351 4.94 -15.46 8.77
N ALA A 352 5.51 -14.41 9.36
CA ALA A 352 6.95 -14.27 9.54
C ALA A 352 7.58 -15.46 10.28
N MET A 353 6.98 -15.87 11.40
CA MET A 353 7.41 -17.03 12.18
C MET A 353 7.36 -18.33 11.36
N ARG A 354 6.26 -18.60 10.64
CA ARG A 354 6.12 -19.79 9.80
C ARG A 354 7.11 -19.81 8.66
N VAL A 355 7.35 -18.66 8.03
CA VAL A 355 8.34 -18.53 6.96
C VAL A 355 9.75 -18.83 7.50
N VAL A 356 10.15 -18.29 8.66
CA VAL A 356 11.46 -18.64 9.26
C VAL A 356 11.57 -20.14 9.51
N ASN A 357 10.56 -20.76 10.12
CA ASN A 357 10.56 -22.21 10.36
C ASN A 357 10.59 -23.03 9.06
N ALA A 358 9.89 -22.57 8.01
CA ALA A 358 9.94 -23.18 6.69
C ALA A 358 11.35 -23.10 6.08
N ARG A 359 12.04 -21.95 6.23
CA ARG A 359 13.44 -21.79 5.80
C ARG A 359 14.39 -22.72 6.55
N ILE A 360 14.17 -22.95 7.83
CA ILE A 360 14.96 -23.90 8.63
C ILE A 360 14.79 -25.31 8.07
N ALA A 361 13.55 -25.75 7.80
CA ALA A 361 13.27 -27.05 7.20
C ALA A 361 13.88 -27.17 5.79
N GLN A 362 13.71 -26.13 4.96
CA GLN A 362 14.27 -26.07 3.60
C GLN A 362 15.80 -26.18 3.60
N ALA A 363 16.49 -25.48 4.51
CA ALA A 363 17.94 -25.53 4.66
C ALA A 363 18.43 -26.90 5.17
N ALA A 364 17.60 -27.61 5.94
CA ALA A 364 17.87 -28.99 6.38
C ALA A 364 17.55 -30.05 5.32
N GLY A 365 17.02 -29.66 4.15
CA GLY A 365 16.56 -30.59 3.12
C GLY A 365 15.18 -31.21 3.38
N ASP A 366 14.50 -30.85 4.45
CA ASP A 366 13.14 -31.29 4.77
C ASP A 366 12.11 -30.44 4.00
N GLN A 367 12.05 -30.68 2.69
CA GLN A 367 11.17 -29.93 1.79
C GLN A 367 9.69 -30.21 2.05
N ALA A 368 9.35 -31.36 2.64
CA ALA A 368 7.97 -31.70 3.00
C ALA A 368 7.46 -30.79 4.12
N THR A 369 8.22 -30.66 5.21
CA THR A 369 7.89 -29.72 6.29
C THR A 369 7.93 -28.28 5.82
N ALA A 370 8.90 -27.90 4.98
CA ALA A 370 8.96 -26.56 4.40
C ALA A 370 7.69 -26.22 3.60
N ALA A 371 7.23 -27.13 2.73
CA ALA A 371 6.01 -26.95 1.96
C ALA A 371 4.76 -26.80 2.85
N THR A 372 4.61 -27.63 3.89
CA THR A 372 3.49 -27.50 4.83
C THR A 372 3.47 -26.12 5.50
N LEU A 373 4.60 -25.67 6.03
CA LEU A 373 4.70 -24.37 6.70
C LEU A 373 4.49 -23.19 5.75
N PHE A 374 4.98 -23.27 4.50
CA PHE A 374 4.68 -22.26 3.49
C PHE A 374 3.21 -22.26 3.08
N ALA A 375 2.55 -23.42 2.98
CA ALA A 375 1.12 -23.50 2.68
C ALA A 375 0.28 -22.87 3.80
N GLU A 376 0.60 -23.13 5.06
CA GLU A 376 -0.06 -22.48 6.20
C GLU A 376 0.14 -20.96 6.20
N ALA A 377 1.37 -20.50 5.97
CA ALA A 377 1.67 -19.07 5.88
C ALA A 377 0.95 -18.40 4.69
N ALA A 378 0.87 -19.08 3.55
CA ALA A 378 0.13 -18.59 2.39
C ALA A 378 -1.38 -18.49 2.67
N ALA A 379 -1.96 -19.46 3.38
CA ALA A 379 -3.37 -19.42 3.78
C ALA A 379 -3.68 -18.22 4.69
N VAL A 380 -2.78 -17.89 5.64
CA VAL A 380 -2.91 -16.66 6.46
C VAL A 380 -2.72 -15.41 5.61
N GLN A 381 -1.76 -15.40 4.68
CA GLN A 381 -1.56 -14.24 3.80
C GLN A 381 -2.81 -13.97 2.94
N ASP A 382 -3.50 -15.01 2.50
CA ASP A 382 -4.69 -14.90 1.66
C ASP A 382 -5.88 -14.24 2.35
N THR A 383 -5.90 -14.20 3.70
CA THR A 383 -6.92 -13.49 4.48
C THR A 383 -6.57 -12.05 4.80
N LEU A 384 -5.33 -11.60 4.52
CA LEU A 384 -4.93 -10.23 4.83
C LEU A 384 -5.71 -9.21 3.97
N PRO A 385 -6.16 -8.09 4.57
CA PRO A 385 -6.82 -7.02 3.83
C PRO A 385 -5.88 -6.35 2.83
N TYR A 386 -6.47 -5.62 1.89
CA TYR A 386 -5.70 -4.77 0.98
C TYR A 386 -4.98 -3.66 1.74
N MET A 387 -3.72 -3.43 1.37
CA MET A 387 -2.90 -2.30 1.79
C MET A 387 -1.78 -2.12 0.75
N GLU A 388 -1.18 -0.94 0.70
CA GLU A 388 -0.06 -0.67 -0.17
C GLU A 388 1.11 0.08 0.49
N PRO A 389 2.35 -0.36 0.23
CA PRO A 389 2.70 -1.72 -0.18
C PRO A 389 2.04 -2.79 0.73
N PRO A 390 1.89 -4.04 0.27
CA PRO A 390 1.15 -5.06 1.02
C PRO A 390 1.84 -5.38 2.35
N PHE A 391 1.06 -5.73 3.39
CA PHE A 391 1.61 -6.09 4.70
C PHE A 391 2.64 -7.23 4.67
N TRP A 392 2.53 -8.11 3.67
CA TRP A 392 3.57 -9.10 3.36
C TRP A 392 4.00 -8.98 1.90
N TYR A 393 5.30 -8.74 1.70
CA TYR A 393 5.86 -8.14 0.48
C TYR A 393 5.97 -9.05 -0.74
N TYR A 394 5.81 -10.36 -0.58
CA TYR A 394 5.81 -11.32 -1.68
C TYR A 394 4.75 -12.39 -1.48
N PRO A 395 4.20 -13.02 -2.53
CA PRO A 395 3.23 -14.08 -2.36
C PRO A 395 3.91 -15.34 -1.82
N VAL A 396 3.58 -15.79 -0.61
CA VAL A 396 4.18 -16.98 0.03
C VAL A 396 3.92 -18.25 -0.77
N HIS A 397 2.87 -18.27 -1.59
CA HIS A 397 2.64 -19.31 -2.60
C HIS A 397 3.85 -19.56 -3.52
N GLN A 398 4.70 -18.55 -3.79
CA GLN A 398 5.93 -18.76 -4.56
C GLN A 398 6.97 -19.61 -3.80
N SER A 399 7.00 -19.50 -2.47
CA SER A 399 7.86 -20.30 -1.59
C SER A 399 7.36 -21.73 -1.46
N LEU A 400 6.04 -21.90 -1.36
CA LEU A 400 5.40 -23.21 -1.45
C LEU A 400 5.75 -23.90 -2.77
N GLY A 401 5.64 -23.19 -3.91
CA GLY A 401 5.99 -23.72 -5.22
C GLY A 401 7.44 -24.21 -5.31
N ALA A 402 8.40 -23.45 -4.76
CA ALA A 402 9.80 -23.83 -4.74
C ALA A 402 10.07 -25.08 -3.87
N ALA A 403 9.46 -25.17 -2.69
CA ALA A 403 9.56 -26.35 -1.84
C ALA A 403 8.95 -27.61 -2.51
N LEU A 404 7.86 -27.45 -3.28
CA LEU A 404 7.25 -28.53 -4.05
C LEU A 404 8.10 -28.95 -5.25
N LEU A 405 8.75 -28.01 -5.96
CA LEU A 405 9.73 -28.35 -7.00
C LEU A 405 10.88 -29.17 -6.44
N ALA A 406 11.42 -28.77 -5.29
CA ALA A 406 12.51 -29.49 -4.62
C ALA A 406 12.09 -30.92 -4.16
N GLN A 407 10.79 -31.19 -4.01
CA GLN A 407 10.24 -32.54 -3.78
C GLN A 407 10.03 -33.35 -5.06
N GLY A 408 10.29 -32.78 -6.24
CA GLY A 408 9.97 -33.43 -7.52
C GLY A 408 8.47 -33.43 -7.84
N LYS A 409 7.71 -32.45 -7.33
CA LYS A 409 6.25 -32.30 -7.54
C LYS A 409 5.93 -31.11 -8.46
N PRO A 410 6.28 -31.16 -9.76
CA PRO A 410 6.19 -29.99 -10.63
C PRO A 410 4.75 -29.55 -10.94
N ALA A 411 3.77 -30.46 -10.92
CA ALA A 411 2.37 -30.10 -11.19
C ALA A 411 1.77 -29.29 -10.03
N GLU A 412 2.02 -29.71 -8.79
CA GLU A 412 1.60 -29.01 -7.58
C GLU A 412 2.36 -27.68 -7.42
N ALA A 413 3.66 -27.68 -7.75
CA ALA A 413 4.44 -26.45 -7.77
C ALA A 413 3.89 -25.42 -8.76
N GLU A 414 3.53 -25.87 -9.98
CA GLU A 414 2.90 -25.01 -10.98
C GLU A 414 1.62 -24.36 -10.45
N ALA A 415 0.76 -25.14 -9.77
CA ALA A 415 -0.46 -24.63 -9.16
C ALA A 415 -0.16 -23.54 -8.11
N ALA A 416 0.84 -23.74 -7.26
CA ALA A 416 1.27 -22.75 -6.28
C ALA A 416 1.83 -21.47 -6.93
N PHE A 417 2.68 -21.57 -7.95
CA PHE A 417 3.18 -20.39 -8.67
C PHE A 417 2.06 -19.64 -9.42
N ARG A 418 1.06 -20.34 -9.97
CA ARG A 418 -0.12 -19.70 -10.57
C ARG A 418 -0.97 -18.97 -9.52
N ALA A 419 -1.13 -19.54 -8.32
CA ALA A 419 -1.77 -18.85 -7.20
C ALA A 419 -1.00 -17.57 -6.81
N ALA A 420 0.33 -17.64 -6.76
CA ALA A 420 1.19 -16.48 -6.54
C ALA A 420 0.98 -15.38 -7.60
N LEU A 421 0.90 -15.75 -8.88
CA LEU A 421 0.68 -14.82 -9.99
C LEU A 421 -0.73 -14.23 -10.04
N LYS A 422 -1.75 -14.94 -9.52
CA LYS A 422 -3.10 -14.40 -9.39
C LYS A 422 -3.13 -13.25 -8.38
N ARG A 423 -2.37 -13.36 -7.28
CA ARG A 423 -2.26 -12.32 -6.26
C ARG A 423 -1.35 -11.18 -6.70
N VAL A 424 -0.25 -11.52 -7.37
CA VAL A 424 0.79 -10.59 -7.79
C VAL A 424 1.09 -10.83 -9.27
N PRO A 425 0.32 -10.19 -10.17
CA PRO A 425 0.54 -10.30 -11.61
C PRO A 425 1.98 -9.98 -11.98
N ASN A 426 2.50 -10.63 -13.02
CA ASN A 426 3.83 -10.31 -13.56
C ASN A 426 4.99 -10.46 -12.55
N ASN A 427 4.81 -11.21 -11.48
CA ASN A 427 5.89 -11.54 -10.54
C ASN A 427 6.92 -12.45 -11.21
N ALA A 428 8.10 -11.90 -11.50
CA ALA A 428 9.19 -12.61 -12.15
C ALA A 428 9.74 -13.78 -11.31
N TRP A 429 9.68 -13.70 -9.97
CA TRP A 429 10.09 -14.80 -9.11
C TRP A 429 9.21 -16.04 -9.30
N ALA A 430 7.89 -15.86 -9.32
CA ALA A 430 6.95 -16.95 -9.60
C ALA A 430 7.07 -17.44 -11.05
N ALA A 431 7.34 -16.54 -12.01
CA ALA A 431 7.58 -16.93 -13.40
C ALA A 431 8.84 -17.81 -13.57
N ALA A 432 9.91 -17.58 -12.81
CA ALA A 432 11.08 -18.46 -12.79
C ALA A 432 10.73 -19.86 -12.26
N GLY A 433 9.90 -19.93 -11.22
CA GLY A 433 9.36 -21.19 -10.71
C GLY A 433 8.51 -21.94 -11.74
N LEU A 434 7.62 -21.24 -12.44
CA LEU A 434 6.84 -21.82 -13.55
C LEU A 434 7.73 -22.34 -14.67
N LEU A 435 8.81 -21.63 -15.00
CA LEU A 435 9.74 -22.06 -16.02
C LEU A 435 10.36 -23.41 -15.64
N GLN A 436 10.88 -23.54 -14.41
CA GLN A 436 11.45 -24.80 -13.92
C GLN A 436 10.41 -25.93 -13.87
N ALA A 437 9.19 -25.64 -13.41
CA ALA A 437 8.08 -26.61 -13.37
C ALA A 437 7.74 -27.12 -14.78
N ALA A 438 7.66 -26.22 -15.77
CA ALA A 438 7.35 -26.57 -17.15
C ALA A 438 8.47 -27.40 -17.78
N GLU A 439 9.74 -27.04 -17.54
CA GLU A 439 10.90 -27.78 -18.05
C GLU A 439 10.96 -29.21 -17.47
N MET A 440 10.69 -29.40 -16.18
CA MET A 440 10.60 -30.72 -15.55
C MET A 440 9.47 -31.58 -16.13
N ARG A 441 8.41 -30.96 -16.65
CA ARG A 441 7.26 -31.63 -17.26
C ARG A 441 7.40 -31.85 -18.76
N GLY A 442 8.43 -31.28 -19.40
CA GLY A 442 8.53 -31.24 -20.86
C GLY A 442 7.47 -30.35 -21.54
N ASP A 443 6.88 -29.39 -20.81
CA ASP A 443 5.89 -28.45 -21.33
C ASP A 443 6.59 -27.26 -22.02
N ALA A 444 6.81 -27.40 -23.33
CA ALA A 444 7.48 -26.38 -24.13
C ALA A 444 6.71 -25.06 -24.23
N GLU A 445 5.37 -25.12 -24.26
CA GLU A 445 4.51 -23.94 -24.35
C GLU A 445 4.53 -23.16 -23.03
N GLY A 446 4.33 -23.85 -21.90
CA GLY A 446 4.42 -23.26 -20.57
C GLY A 446 5.78 -22.61 -20.31
N ALA A 447 6.88 -23.27 -20.71
CA ALA A 447 8.22 -22.72 -20.59
C ALA A 447 8.42 -21.46 -21.45
N ALA A 448 7.86 -21.41 -22.66
CA ALA A 448 7.91 -20.23 -23.52
C ALA A 448 7.15 -19.03 -22.91
N ILE A 449 5.96 -19.28 -22.34
CA ILE A 449 5.16 -18.27 -21.64
C ILE A 449 5.92 -17.73 -20.43
N ALA A 450 6.47 -18.61 -19.58
CA ALA A 450 7.22 -18.23 -18.39
C ALA A 450 8.46 -17.39 -18.74
N ARG A 451 9.21 -17.77 -19.78
CA ARG A 451 10.34 -16.98 -20.31
C ARG A 451 9.92 -15.59 -20.78
N ALA A 452 8.76 -15.46 -21.43
CA ALA A 452 8.25 -14.17 -21.86
C ALA A 452 7.90 -13.26 -20.68
N MET A 453 7.28 -13.81 -19.63
CA MET A 453 7.00 -13.07 -18.40
C MET A 453 8.28 -12.59 -17.71
N LEU A 454 9.29 -13.45 -17.60
CA LEU A 454 10.60 -13.10 -17.03
C LEU A 454 11.24 -11.93 -17.77
N ARG A 455 11.31 -11.99 -19.11
CA ARG A 455 11.88 -10.91 -19.93
C ARG A 455 11.17 -9.57 -19.77
N ARG A 456 9.86 -9.59 -19.51
CA ARG A 456 9.07 -8.37 -19.34
C ARG A 456 9.26 -7.73 -17.96
N SER A 457 9.31 -8.55 -16.92
CA SER A 457 9.19 -8.08 -15.54
C SER A 457 10.51 -8.00 -14.78
N TRP A 458 11.53 -8.76 -15.20
CA TRP A 458 12.80 -8.85 -14.48
C TRP A 458 13.81 -7.83 -15.00
N PHE A 459 14.44 -7.11 -14.08
CA PHE A 459 15.53 -6.19 -14.36
C PHE A 459 16.69 -6.27 -13.35
N GLY A 460 16.68 -7.29 -12.50
CA GLY A 460 17.83 -7.66 -11.69
C GLY A 460 19.00 -8.17 -12.54
N ALA A 461 20.22 -7.94 -12.06
CA ALA A 461 21.44 -8.31 -12.78
C ALA A 461 21.62 -9.84 -12.90
N GLN A 462 21.10 -10.61 -11.94
CA GLN A 462 21.14 -12.07 -11.91
C GLN A 462 19.74 -12.63 -12.12
N PRO A 463 19.57 -13.82 -12.71
CA PRO A 463 18.25 -14.44 -12.82
C PRO A 463 17.65 -14.74 -11.43
N PRO A 464 16.31 -14.84 -11.30
CA PRO A 464 15.68 -15.21 -10.05
C PRO A 464 16.11 -16.62 -9.59
N ALA A 465 16.71 -16.71 -8.40
CA ALA A 465 17.10 -17.97 -7.77
C ALA A 465 15.88 -18.64 -7.11
N VAL A 466 15.29 -19.65 -7.76
CA VAL A 466 14.08 -20.36 -7.28
C VAL A 466 14.36 -21.12 -6.00
N GLU A 467 15.57 -21.64 -5.82
CA GLU A 467 16.01 -22.31 -4.60
C GLU A 467 16.07 -21.39 -3.37
N ARG A 468 16.08 -20.06 -3.58
CA ARG A 468 15.97 -19.05 -2.53
C ARG A 468 14.53 -18.63 -2.25
N LEU A 469 13.56 -19.13 -3.04
CA LEU A 469 12.13 -18.84 -2.86
C LEU A 469 11.52 -19.66 -1.77
#